data_AF-A0AAV2RD66-F1
#
_entry.id   AF-A0AAV2RD66-F1
#
_cell.length_a   1.000
_cell.length_b   1.000
_cell.length_c   1.000
_cell.angle_alpha   90.00
_cell.angle_beta   90.00
_cell.angle_gamma   90.00
#
_symmetry.space_group_name_H-M   'P 1'
#
loop_
_entity.id
_entity.type
_entity.pdbx_description
1 polymer ?
#
loop_
_entity_poly.entity_id
_entity_poly.type
_entity_poly.pdbx_seq_one_letter_code
_entity_poly.pdbx_strand_id
1 'polypeptide(L)'
;MTAAQLTVLVGVSKLPDLMHKDFLSSLLWRIAHCIEDMSSFLIRNLDREMEGNTKRWKMYCECEAPEKEKLPGDWKNRTNVQQLCIQRALRPDRMTHAIRLFIEEKMGKKYVDVENIDFTQSYEESGPSTPIFFILSPGVNPLTLRCSKLSIKCQDKKQRQQILLKSWLFNY
;
A
#
# COMPACT_ATOMS: atom_id res chain seq x y z
N MET A 1 7.62 6.44 3.78
CA MET A 1 8.04 7.40 2.73
C MET A 1 7.47 8.75 3.09
N THR A 2 8.31 9.73 3.41
CA THR A 2 7.87 11.08 3.81
C THR A 2 7.44 11.88 2.58
N ALA A 3 6.62 12.92 2.77
CA ALA A 3 6.13 13.79 1.69
C ALA A 3 7.28 14.35 0.81
N ALA A 4 8.46 14.58 1.41
CA ALA A 4 9.66 15.03 0.70
C ALA A 4 10.18 14.03 -0.35
N GLN A 5 10.02 12.72 -0.13
CA GLN A 5 10.46 11.72 -1.10
C GLN A 5 9.54 11.62 -2.32
N LEU A 6 8.26 11.98 -2.16
CA LEU A 6 7.32 12.11 -3.29
C LEU A 6 7.62 13.34 -4.15
N THR A 7 8.11 14.43 -3.55
CA THR A 7 8.47 15.67 -4.27
C THR A 7 9.61 15.45 -5.28
N VAL A 8 10.60 14.63 -4.93
CA VAL A 8 11.76 14.33 -5.80
C VAL A 8 11.36 13.39 -6.95
N LEU A 9 10.50 12.41 -6.68
CA LEU A 9 10.11 11.39 -7.67
C LEU A 9 9.20 11.91 -8.79
N VAL A 10 8.50 13.03 -8.58
CA VAL A 10 7.51 13.59 -9.53
C VAL A 10 8.05 14.83 -10.27
N GLY A 11 9.27 15.30 -9.99
CA GLY A 11 9.85 16.43 -10.74
C GLY A 11 9.08 17.74 -10.56
N VAL A 12 8.52 18.00 -9.38
CA VAL A 12 7.57 19.10 -9.14
C VAL A 12 8.24 20.49 -9.14
N SER A 13 9.54 20.63 -9.41
CA SER A 13 10.33 21.84 -9.13
C SER A 13 10.05 23.07 -10.01
N LYS A 14 9.17 22.99 -11.03
CA LYS A 14 8.94 24.10 -11.98
C LYS A 14 7.46 24.34 -12.38
N LEU A 15 6.51 24.21 -11.46
CA LEU A 15 5.12 24.57 -11.75
C LEU A 15 4.78 25.96 -11.21
N PRO A 16 4.01 26.78 -11.98
CA PRO A 16 3.59 28.10 -11.54
C PRO A 16 2.83 28.00 -10.21
N ASP A 17 2.92 29.04 -9.39
CA ASP A 17 2.22 29.16 -8.11
C ASP A 17 0.71 29.29 -8.37
N LEU A 18 0.09 28.17 -8.73
CA LEU A 18 -1.34 28.06 -8.98
C LEU A 18 -2.04 28.05 -7.62
N MET A 19 -2.86 29.08 -7.44
CA MET A 19 -3.60 29.42 -6.22
C MET A 19 -4.08 28.19 -5.45
N HIS A 20 -3.63 28.12 -4.19
CA HIS A 20 -4.11 27.18 -3.18
C HIS A 20 -5.63 27.29 -3.07
N LYS A 21 -6.38 26.26 -3.48
CA LYS A 21 -7.79 26.16 -3.08
C LYS A 21 -7.83 25.88 -1.58
N ASP A 22 -8.67 26.58 -0.83
CA ASP A 22 -8.69 26.52 0.66
C ASP A 22 -8.78 25.11 1.27
N PHE A 23 -9.22 24.12 0.49
CA PHE A 23 -9.37 22.72 0.92
C PHE A 23 -8.25 21.77 0.47
N LEU A 24 -7.30 22.24 -0.36
CA LEU A 24 -6.17 21.44 -0.84
C LEU A 24 -4.86 22.20 -0.66
N SER A 25 -3.91 21.55 0.01
CA SER A 25 -2.55 22.10 0.10
C SER A 25 -1.94 22.31 -1.28
N SER A 26 -1.06 23.31 -1.40
CA SER A 26 -0.35 23.63 -2.64
C SER A 26 0.43 22.44 -3.20
N LEU A 27 0.94 21.56 -2.32
CA LEU A 27 1.59 20.31 -2.71
C LEU A 27 0.62 19.35 -3.40
N LEU A 28 -0.56 19.13 -2.83
CA LEU A 28 -1.56 18.22 -3.40
C LEU A 28 -2.11 18.75 -4.72
N TRP A 29 -2.32 20.06 -4.80
CA TRP A 29 -2.72 20.73 -6.04
C TRP A 29 -1.69 20.53 -7.16
N ARG A 30 -0.39 20.69 -6.85
CA ARG A 30 0.68 20.43 -7.83
C ARG A 30 0.77 18.97 -8.24
N ILE A 31 0.57 18.04 -7.31
CA ILE A 31 0.55 16.60 -7.64
C ILE A 31 -0.62 16.28 -8.57
N ALA A 32 -1.79 16.89 -8.37
CA ALA A 32 -2.93 16.72 -9.27
C ALA A 32 -2.57 17.13 -10.70
N HIS A 33 -1.95 18.29 -10.90
CA HIS A 33 -1.47 18.74 -12.21
C HIS A 33 -0.38 17.83 -12.80
N CYS A 34 0.60 17.37 -12.01
CA CYS A 34 1.61 16.45 -12.51
C CYS A 34 1.03 15.12 -13.01
N ILE A 35 -0.08 14.66 -12.43
CA ILE A 35 -0.77 13.43 -12.87
C ILE A 35 -1.46 13.65 -14.22
N GLU A 36 -1.87 14.88 -14.56
CA GLU A 36 -2.40 15.23 -15.88
C GLU A 36 -1.32 15.08 -16.97
N ASP A 37 -0.07 15.46 -16.66
CA ASP A 37 1.07 15.35 -17.59
C ASP A 37 1.61 13.92 -17.71
N MET A 38 1.66 13.18 -16.60
CA MET A 38 2.23 11.83 -16.56
C MET A 38 1.28 10.76 -17.10
N SER A 39 -0.04 10.97 -17.03
CA SER A 39 -1.03 10.00 -17.51
C SER A 39 -1.54 10.39 -18.89
N SER A 40 -1.08 9.67 -19.92
CA SER A 40 -1.53 9.83 -21.29
C SER A 40 -3.06 9.87 -21.39
N PHE A 41 -3.60 10.95 -21.96
CA PHE A 41 -5.01 11.18 -22.38
C PHE A 41 -6.15 10.99 -21.36
N LEU A 42 -5.93 10.37 -20.21
CA LEU A 42 -7.01 9.77 -19.42
C LEU A 42 -7.43 10.60 -18.19
N ILE A 43 -6.56 11.51 -17.72
CA ILE A 43 -6.83 12.43 -16.59
C ILE A 43 -6.50 13.86 -17.04
N ARG A 44 -7.07 14.31 -18.17
CA ARG A 44 -6.95 15.71 -18.61
C ARG A 44 -8.11 16.54 -18.05
N ASN A 45 -7.85 17.82 -17.78
CA ASN A 45 -8.83 18.81 -17.31
C ASN A 45 -9.41 18.52 -15.92
N LEU A 46 -8.67 17.81 -15.06
CA LEU A 46 -9.09 17.58 -13.67
C LEU A 46 -9.11 18.91 -12.92
N ASP A 47 -8.13 19.76 -13.17
CA ASP A 47 -8.04 21.13 -12.68
C ASP A 47 -9.31 21.95 -12.96
N ARG A 48 -9.73 22.00 -14.23
CA ARG A 48 -10.92 22.73 -14.71
C ARG A 48 -12.20 22.16 -14.10
N GLU A 49 -12.31 20.84 -13.99
CA GLU A 49 -13.45 20.20 -13.34
C GLU A 49 -13.51 20.52 -11.85
N MET A 50 -12.36 20.55 -11.18
CA MET A 50 -12.28 20.96 -9.78
C MET A 50 -12.58 22.45 -9.59
N GLU A 51 -12.33 23.30 -10.58
CA GLU A 51 -12.71 24.71 -10.56
C GLU A 51 -14.22 24.87 -10.75
N GLY A 52 -14.77 24.26 -11.82
CA GLY A 52 -16.19 24.31 -12.14
C GLY A 52 -17.09 23.69 -11.06
N ASN A 53 -16.62 22.63 -10.39
CA ASN A 53 -17.40 21.88 -9.40
C ASN A 53 -16.79 21.93 -7.98
N THR A 54 -16.21 23.08 -7.59
CA THR A 54 -15.46 23.27 -6.34
C THR A 54 -16.15 22.69 -5.09
N LYS A 55 -17.46 22.94 -4.90
CA LYS A 55 -18.20 22.46 -3.71
C LYS A 55 -18.21 20.93 -3.59
N ARG A 56 -18.40 20.20 -4.70
CA ARG A 56 -18.44 18.73 -4.69
C ARG A 56 -17.07 18.12 -4.45
N TRP A 57 -16.04 18.69 -5.06
CA TRP A 57 -14.67 18.24 -4.86
C TRP A 57 -14.16 18.53 -3.45
N LYS A 58 -14.53 19.67 -2.87
CA LYS A 58 -14.28 19.99 -1.47
C LYS A 58 -14.91 18.94 -0.55
N MET A 59 -16.20 18.63 -0.74
CA MET A 59 -16.91 17.61 0.04
C MET A 59 -16.25 16.21 -0.10
N TYR A 60 -15.78 15.84 -1.30
CA TYR A 60 -15.03 14.60 -1.50
C TYR A 60 -13.69 14.61 -0.75
N CYS A 61 -12.93 15.70 -0.83
CA CYS A 61 -11.63 15.83 -0.15
C CYS A 61 -11.77 15.86 1.38
N GLU A 62 -12.85 16.45 1.90
CA GLU A 62 -13.14 16.53 3.34
C GLU A 62 -13.83 15.28 3.90
N CYS A 63 -14.25 14.35 3.03
CA CYS A 63 -14.88 13.09 3.44
C CYS A 63 -13.93 12.26 4.32
N GLU A 64 -14.47 11.58 5.33
CA GLU A 64 -13.67 10.70 6.19
C GLU A 64 -13.13 9.48 5.41
N ALA A 65 -13.96 8.88 4.55
CA ALA A 65 -13.67 7.66 3.80
C ALA A 65 -13.90 7.85 2.28
N PRO A 66 -13.10 8.69 1.61
CA PRO A 66 -13.25 9.01 0.18
C PRO A 66 -13.10 7.81 -0.74
N GLU A 67 -12.42 6.74 -0.31
CA GLU A 67 -12.28 5.47 -1.04
C GLU A 67 -13.59 4.69 -1.19
N LYS A 68 -14.61 4.98 -0.36
CA LYS A 68 -15.95 4.36 -0.46
C LYS A 68 -16.92 5.20 -1.29
N GLU A 69 -16.55 6.43 -1.60
CA GLU A 69 -17.37 7.38 -2.33
C GLU A 69 -17.02 7.38 -3.82
N LYS A 70 -18.01 7.65 -4.67
CA LYS A 70 -17.76 7.83 -6.10
C LYS A 70 -17.15 9.20 -6.35
N LEU A 71 -16.17 9.26 -7.27
CA LEU A 71 -15.61 10.54 -7.69
C LEU A 71 -16.70 11.47 -8.27
N PRO A 72 -16.60 12.80 -8.06
CA PRO A 72 -17.57 13.75 -8.59
C PRO A 72 -17.65 13.76 -10.13
N GLY A 73 -18.84 14.04 -10.66
CA GLY A 73 -19.05 14.28 -12.09
C GLY A 73 -18.80 13.06 -12.97
N ASP A 74 -18.12 13.25 -14.09
CA ASP A 74 -17.80 12.20 -15.06
C ASP A 74 -16.60 11.32 -14.62
N TRP A 75 -15.91 11.73 -13.55
CA TRP A 75 -14.74 11.02 -13.04
C TRP A 75 -15.08 9.67 -12.41
N LYS A 76 -16.35 9.46 -12.00
CA LYS A 76 -16.87 8.16 -11.55
C LYS A 76 -16.82 7.05 -12.60
N ASN A 77 -16.77 7.42 -13.89
CA ASN A 77 -16.77 6.46 -15.01
C ASN A 77 -15.35 6.10 -15.48
N ARG A 78 -14.32 6.66 -14.82
CA ARG A 78 -12.92 6.34 -15.12
C ARG A 78 -12.57 4.93 -14.67
N THR A 79 -11.51 4.37 -15.24
CA THR A 79 -11.02 3.05 -14.83
C THR A 79 -10.56 3.09 -13.37
N ASN A 80 -10.67 1.98 -12.64
CA ASN A 80 -10.31 1.95 -11.22
C ASN A 80 -8.87 2.42 -10.96
N VAL A 81 -7.93 2.14 -11.87
CA VAL A 81 -6.54 2.63 -11.76
C VAL A 81 -6.46 4.15 -11.90
N GLN A 82 -7.22 4.75 -12.81
CA GLN A 82 -7.29 6.21 -12.93
C GLN A 82 -7.92 6.83 -11.69
N GLN A 83 -8.96 6.21 -11.14
CA GLN A 83 -9.59 6.68 -9.90
C GLN A 83 -8.61 6.64 -8.74
N LEU A 84 -7.79 5.59 -8.62
CA LEU A 84 -6.71 5.50 -7.65
C LEU A 84 -5.65 6.59 -7.83
N CYS A 85 -5.28 6.92 -9.07
CA CYS A 85 -4.35 8.02 -9.34
C CYS A 85 -4.92 9.36 -8.86
N ILE A 86 -6.19 9.64 -9.13
CA ILE A 86 -6.86 10.86 -8.66
C ILE A 86 -6.92 10.89 -7.14
N GLN A 87 -7.31 9.79 -6.50
CA GLN A 87 -7.37 9.69 -5.05
C GLN A 87 -5.98 9.87 -4.42
N ARG A 88 -4.91 9.38 -5.05
CA ARG A 88 -3.53 9.61 -4.60
C ARG A 88 -3.14 11.08 -4.63
N ALA A 89 -3.65 11.82 -5.61
CA ALA A 89 -3.39 13.26 -5.74
C ALA A 89 -4.10 14.06 -4.65
N LEU A 90 -5.34 13.68 -4.32
CA LEU A 90 -6.21 14.45 -3.44
C LEU A 90 -6.12 14.03 -1.97
N ARG A 91 -6.02 12.73 -1.70
CA ARG A 91 -6.05 12.11 -0.37
C ARG A 91 -5.03 10.98 -0.25
N PRO A 92 -3.71 11.30 -0.27
CA PRO A 92 -2.66 10.29 -0.15
C PRO A 92 -2.68 9.54 1.19
N ASP A 93 -3.26 10.15 2.24
CA ASP A 93 -3.43 9.56 3.57
C ASP A 93 -4.34 8.33 3.57
N ARG A 94 -5.34 8.28 2.67
CA ARG A 94 -6.29 7.16 2.57
C ARG A 94 -5.90 6.11 1.53
N MET A 95 -4.72 6.23 0.93
CA MET A 95 -4.30 5.34 -0.17
C MET A 95 -4.21 3.87 0.22
N THR A 96 -3.81 3.53 1.45
CA THR A 96 -3.79 2.14 1.91
C THR A 96 -5.19 1.51 1.86
N HIS A 97 -6.22 2.26 2.23
CA HIS A 97 -7.61 1.81 2.19
C HIS A 97 -8.11 1.69 0.75
N ALA A 98 -7.81 2.68 -0.09
CA ALA A 98 -8.18 2.67 -1.51
C ALA A 98 -7.57 1.50 -2.27
N ILE A 99 -6.27 1.23 -2.07
CA ILE A 99 -5.58 0.09 -2.68
C ILE A 99 -6.16 -1.22 -2.16
N ARG A 100 -6.47 -1.32 -0.86
CA ARG A 100 -7.12 -2.51 -0.28
C ARG A 100 -8.44 -2.80 -0.99
N LEU A 101 -9.32 -1.81 -1.12
CA LEU A 101 -10.60 -1.98 -1.82
C LEU A 101 -10.42 -2.38 -3.28
N PHE A 102 -9.44 -1.79 -3.98
CA PHE A 102 -9.14 -2.16 -5.36
C PHE A 102 -8.67 -3.61 -5.50
N ILE A 103 -7.76 -4.07 -4.64
CA ILE A 103 -7.28 -5.46 -4.65
C ILE A 103 -8.42 -6.42 -4.29
N GLU A 104 -9.23 -6.06 -3.30
CA GLU A 104 -10.40 -6.85 -2.91
C GLU A 104 -11.40 -7.00 -4.07
N GLU A 105 -11.68 -5.91 -4.79
CA GLU A 105 -12.58 -5.92 -5.94
C GLU A 105 -12.03 -6.72 -7.13
N LYS A 106 -10.72 -6.62 -7.41
CA LYS A 106 -10.12 -7.25 -8.60
C LYS A 106 -9.62 -8.68 -8.39
N MET A 107 -9.12 -8.99 -7.20
CA MET A 107 -8.50 -10.28 -6.89
C MET A 107 -9.25 -11.06 -5.81
N GLY A 108 -10.09 -10.40 -5.01
CA GLY A 108 -10.88 -11.01 -3.94
C GLY A 108 -10.30 -10.80 -2.54
N LYS A 109 -11.13 -11.03 -1.52
CA LYS A 109 -10.84 -10.79 -0.10
C LYS A 109 -9.59 -11.50 0.43
N LYS A 110 -9.28 -12.70 -0.08
CA LYS A 110 -8.11 -13.49 0.35
C LYS A 110 -6.76 -12.78 0.14
N TYR A 111 -6.70 -11.76 -0.72
CA TYR A 111 -5.47 -11.01 -0.98
C TYR A 111 -5.32 -9.75 -0.11
N VAL A 112 -6.35 -9.42 0.68
CA VAL A 112 -6.36 -8.26 1.57
C VAL A 112 -6.55 -8.62 3.04
N ASP A 113 -7.12 -9.79 3.29
CA ASP A 113 -7.27 -10.33 4.62
C ASP A 113 -5.98 -11.05 5.03
N VAL A 114 -5.59 -10.87 6.27
CA VAL A 114 -4.44 -11.56 6.84
C VAL A 114 -4.87 -13.00 7.10
N GLU A 115 -4.48 -13.92 6.22
CA GLU A 115 -4.65 -15.35 6.48
C GLU A 115 -3.69 -15.80 7.59
N ASN A 116 -4.19 -16.63 8.49
CA ASN A 116 -3.34 -17.32 9.46
C ASN A 116 -2.57 -18.41 8.71
N ILE A 117 -1.26 -18.24 8.59
CA ILE A 117 -0.38 -19.26 8.01
C ILE A 117 -0.35 -20.47 8.96
N ASP A 118 -0.73 -21.65 8.47
CA ASP A 118 -0.53 -22.89 9.22
C ASP A 118 0.92 -23.36 9.07
N PHE A 119 1.70 -23.16 10.14
CA PHE A 119 3.09 -23.59 10.19
C PHE A 119 3.26 -25.10 9.98
N THR A 120 2.27 -25.92 10.35
CA THR A 120 2.32 -27.37 10.20
C THR A 120 2.39 -27.73 8.72
N GLN A 121 1.51 -27.14 7.91
CA GLN A 121 1.46 -27.36 6.47
C GLN A 121 2.75 -26.86 5.81
N SER A 122 3.18 -25.63 6.10
CA SER A 122 4.42 -25.07 5.53
C SER A 122 5.65 -25.92 5.85
N TYR A 123 5.71 -26.55 7.03
CA TYR A 123 6.79 -27.46 7.39
C TYR A 123 6.72 -28.79 6.64
N GLU A 124 5.54 -29.35 6.46
CA GLU A 124 5.35 -30.60 5.69
C GLU A 124 5.72 -30.42 4.22
N GLU A 125 5.47 -29.24 3.66
CA GLU A 125 5.90 -28.84 2.31
C GLU A 125 7.41 -28.51 2.22
N SER A 126 8.09 -28.33 3.35
CA SER A 126 9.51 -27.97 3.38
C SER A 126 10.44 -29.18 3.32
N GLY A 127 11.50 -29.04 2.51
CA GLY A 127 12.56 -30.03 2.36
C GLY A 127 13.91 -29.52 2.83
N PRO A 128 14.95 -30.39 2.87
CA PRO A 128 16.32 -29.97 3.17
C PRO A 128 16.86 -28.86 2.24
N SER A 129 16.33 -28.77 1.02
CA SER A 129 16.66 -27.75 0.01
C SER A 129 15.86 -26.46 0.13
N THR A 130 14.81 -26.41 0.96
CA THR A 130 13.89 -25.27 1.07
C THR A 130 13.83 -24.82 2.54
N PRO A 131 14.75 -23.93 2.98
CA PRO A 131 14.81 -23.49 4.36
C PRO A 131 13.65 -22.56 4.72
N ILE A 132 13.12 -22.70 5.94
CA ILE A 132 12.10 -21.80 6.51
C ILE A 132 12.81 -20.77 7.38
N PHE A 133 12.53 -19.48 7.15
CA PHE A 133 13.01 -18.38 7.99
C PHE A 133 11.84 -17.61 8.60
N PHE A 134 12.03 -17.09 9.81
CA PHE A 134 11.04 -16.29 10.53
C PHE A 134 11.52 -14.84 10.62
N ILE A 135 10.64 -13.91 10.28
CA ILE A 135 10.85 -12.48 10.52
C ILE A 135 10.04 -12.12 11.77
N LEU A 136 10.74 -11.79 12.84
CA LEU A 136 10.13 -11.52 14.14
C LEU A 136 10.29 -10.04 14.48
N SER A 137 9.18 -9.45 14.93
CA SER A 137 9.25 -8.18 15.65
C SER A 137 9.89 -8.40 17.03
N PRO A 138 10.58 -7.39 17.60
CA PRO A 138 11.15 -7.48 18.94
C PRO A 138 10.12 -7.94 19.98
N GLY A 139 10.54 -8.82 20.90
CA GLY A 139 9.68 -9.34 21.97
C GLY A 139 8.79 -10.55 21.60
N VAL A 140 8.82 -11.01 20.34
CA VAL A 140 8.11 -12.22 19.90
C VAL A 140 9.04 -13.43 19.94
N ASN A 141 8.67 -14.47 20.69
CA ASN A 141 9.44 -15.72 20.75
C ASN A 141 8.88 -16.73 19.73
N PRO A 142 9.69 -17.20 18.74
CA PRO A 142 9.21 -18.11 17.70
C PRO A 142 8.77 -19.47 18.23
N LEU A 143 9.29 -19.89 19.40
CA LEU A 143 8.92 -21.15 20.04
C LEU A 143 7.54 -21.07 20.70
N THR A 144 7.05 -19.86 21.01
CA THR A 144 5.71 -19.63 21.57
C THR A 144 4.63 -19.42 20.50
N LEU A 145 5.02 -19.17 19.24
CA LEU A 145 4.11 -19.06 18.09
C LEU A 145 3.54 -20.43 17.71
N ARG A 146 2.54 -20.97 18.43
CA ARG A 146 1.76 -22.21 18.12
C ARG A 146 2.54 -23.35 17.42
N CYS A 147 3.83 -23.50 17.73
CA CYS A 147 4.77 -24.42 17.10
C CYS A 147 5.10 -25.59 18.03
N SER A 148 4.25 -25.86 19.04
CA SER A 148 4.50 -26.91 20.03
C SER A 148 4.63 -28.29 19.39
N LYS A 149 3.92 -28.57 18.29
CA LYS A 149 4.05 -29.81 17.51
C LYS A 149 5.32 -29.86 16.63
N LEU A 150 5.78 -28.70 16.14
CA LEU A 150 6.97 -28.59 15.29
C LEU A 150 8.26 -28.73 16.08
N SER A 151 8.30 -28.24 17.33
CA SER A 151 9.44 -28.42 18.23
C SER A 151 9.78 -29.90 18.48
N ILE A 152 8.78 -30.80 18.46
CA ILE A 152 8.95 -32.24 18.67
C ILE A 152 9.37 -32.94 17.36
N LYS A 153 8.77 -32.60 16.21
CA LYS A 153 9.18 -33.12 14.88
C LYS A 153 10.60 -32.68 14.47
N CYS A 154 11.03 -31.49 14.90
CA CYS A 154 12.37 -30.96 14.61
C CYS A 154 13.48 -31.78 15.31
N GLN A 155 13.19 -32.41 16.45
CA GLN A 155 14.13 -33.26 17.17
C GLN A 155 14.40 -34.62 16.49
N ASP A 156 13.52 -35.05 15.57
CA ASP A 156 13.62 -36.33 14.86
C ASP A 156 14.41 -36.22 13.53
N LYS A 157 14.45 -35.05 12.89
CA LYS A 157 15.38 -34.74 11.76
C LYS A 157 16.79 -34.38 12.27
N LYS A 158 17.31 -35.20 13.18
CA LYS A 158 18.39 -34.92 14.15
C LYS A 158 19.76 -34.52 13.61
N GLN A 159 19.97 -34.23 12.31
CA GLN A 159 21.32 -33.95 11.78
C GLN A 159 21.51 -32.96 10.61
N ARG A 160 20.51 -32.32 9.99
CA ARG A 160 20.80 -31.53 8.75
C ARG A 160 20.38 -30.07 8.66
N GLN A 161 19.73 -29.49 9.66
CA GLN A 161 19.60 -28.02 9.73
C GLN A 161 20.17 -27.50 11.05
N GLN A 162 21.48 -27.73 11.20
CA GLN A 162 22.38 -26.75 11.81
C GLN A 162 21.75 -25.34 11.70
N ILE A 163 21.56 -24.62 12.81
CA ILE A 163 22.60 -23.73 13.33
C ILE A 163 22.99 -22.62 12.33
N LEU A 164 22.31 -22.44 11.20
CA LEU A 164 22.58 -21.36 10.24
C LEU A 164 22.27 -19.97 10.81
N LEU A 165 21.47 -19.86 11.87
CA LEU A 165 21.31 -18.59 12.62
C LEU A 165 22.22 -18.46 13.84
N LYS A 166 22.81 -19.55 14.34
CA LYS A 166 23.72 -19.49 15.49
C LYS A 166 25.15 -19.11 15.12
N SER A 167 25.52 -19.11 13.83
CA SER A 167 26.88 -18.72 13.39
C SER A 167 26.99 -17.32 12.78
N TRP A 168 25.90 -16.61 12.47
CA TRP A 168 25.99 -15.30 11.78
C TRP A 168 25.54 -14.08 12.60
N LEU A 169 24.95 -14.24 13.79
CA LEU A 169 24.45 -13.11 14.59
C LEU A 169 25.04 -12.99 16.00
N PHE A 170 26.13 -13.70 16.31
CA PHE A 170 26.85 -13.53 17.59
C PHE A 170 28.34 -13.18 17.44
N ASN A 171 28.77 -12.74 16.26
CA ASN A 171 30.06 -12.07 16.07
C ASN A 171 29.96 -11.10 14.89
N TYR A 172 29.20 -10.01 15.07
CA TYR A 172 29.51 -8.63 14.71
C TYR A 172 28.35 -7.72 15.13
#